data_AF-A0A7K1J5V5-F1
#
_entry.id   AF-A0A7K1J5V5-F1
#
_cell.length_a   1.000
_cell.length_b   1.000
_cell.length_c   1.000
_cell.angle_alpha   90.00
_cell.angle_beta   90.00
_cell.angle_gamma   90.00
#
_symmetry.space_group_name_H-M   'P 1'
#
loop_
_entity.id
_entity.type
_entity.pdbx_description
1 polymer ?
#
loop_
_entity_poly.entity_id
_entity_poly.type
_entity_poly.pdbx_seq_one_letter_code
_entity_poly.pdbx_strand_id
1 'polypeptide(L)' 'MQTMILNSPFAGNLYHPVSADDNGDNLRLIDWNRGTPYVFRSADYEELKNTPALFARKFDENIDDRIIKRLQNDLTHENA' A
#
# COMPACT_ATOMS: atom_id res chain seq x y z
N MET A 1 -14.47 -10.09 -7.40
CA MET A 1 -14.77 -8.64 -7.44
C MET A 1 -14.39 -8.04 -8.79
N GLN A 2 -13.13 -8.11 -9.21
CA GLN A 2 -12.67 -7.55 -10.50
C GLN A 2 -13.54 -7.97 -11.69
N THR A 3 -13.77 -9.27 -11.89
CA THR A 3 -14.61 -9.80 -12.98
C THR A 3 -16.03 -9.22 -12.99
N MET A 4 -16.63 -8.99 -11.83
CA MET A 4 -17.99 -8.43 -11.73
C MET A 4 -18.01 -6.95 -12.15
N ILE A 5 -17.01 -6.17 -11.73
CA ILE A 5 -16.92 -4.74 -12.07
C ILE A 5 -16.68 -4.55 -13.57
N LEU A 6 -15.79 -5.36 -14.16
CA LEU A 6 -15.48 -5.32 -15.59
C LEU A 6 -16.66 -5.68 -16.50
N ASN A 7 -17.54 -6.57 -16.04
CA ASN A 7 -18.75 -6.96 -16.77
C ASN A 7 -19.98 -6.11 -16.39
N SER A 8 -19.77 -4.94 -15.79
CA SER A 8 -20.83 -4.04 -15.36
C SER A 8 -20.74 -2.67 -16.05
N PRO A 9 -21.82 -1.86 -16.02
CA PRO A 9 -21.77 -0.48 -16.50
C PRO A 9 -20.72 0.40 -15.79
N PHE A 10 -20.22 -0.02 -14.63
CA PHE A 10 -19.23 0.72 -13.84
C PHE A 10 -17.79 0.52 -14.30
N ALA A 11 -17.54 -0.32 -15.33
CA ALA A 11 -16.20 -0.56 -15.84
C ALA A 11 -15.48 0.72 -16.31
N GLY A 12 -16.24 1.72 -16.79
CA GLY A 12 -15.70 3.03 -17.18
C GLY A 12 -15.29 3.93 -16.01
N ASN A 13 -15.66 3.58 -14.78
CA ASN A 13 -15.37 4.35 -13.57
C ASN A 13 -14.16 3.79 -12.80
N LEU A 14 -13.37 2.91 -13.41
CA LEU A 14 -12.17 2.38 -12.77
C LEU A 14 -11.14 3.50 -12.59
N TYR A 15 -10.58 3.57 -11.38
CA TYR A 15 -9.52 4.52 -11.03
C TYR A 15 -8.28 4.35 -11.93
N HIS A 16 -7.93 3.11 -12.23
CA HIS A 16 -6.90 2.77 -13.20
C HIS A 16 -7.52 1.99 -14.37
N PRO A 17 -7.27 2.39 -15.63
CA PRO A 17 -7.75 1.65 -16.78
C PRO A 17 -7.15 0.25 -16.84
N VAL A 18 -7.93 -0.74 -17.27
CA VAL A 18 -7.51 -2.15 -17.40
C VAL A 18 -6.31 -2.35 -18.32
N SER A 19 -6.06 -1.39 -19.22
CA SER A 19 -4.95 -1.42 -20.17
C SER A 19 -3.62 -0.90 -19.61
N ALA A 20 -3.63 -0.35 -18.40
CA ALA A 20 -2.43 0.20 -17.79
C ALA A 20 -1.81 -0.88 -16.87
N ASP A 21 -0.58 -1.25 -17.20
CA ASP A 21 0.17 -2.39 -16.64
C ASP A 21 0.86 -2.02 -15.30
N ASP A 22 0.29 -1.05 -14.57
CA ASP A 22 0.88 -0.54 -13.35
C ASP A 22 0.26 -1.23 -12.13
N ASN A 23 1.08 -1.57 -11.15
CA ASN A 23 0.65 -2.23 -9.90
C ASN A 23 -0.10 -1.27 -8.95
N GLY A 24 -0.58 -0.12 -9.46
CA GLY A 24 -1.19 0.98 -8.70
C GLY A 24 -2.69 0.84 -8.44
N ASP A 25 -3.35 -0.20 -8.97
CA ASP A 25 -4.81 -0.30 -9.08
C ASP A 25 -5.61 -0.21 -7.78
N ASN A 26 -5.00 -0.54 -6.64
CA ASN A 26 -5.69 -0.62 -5.35
C ASN A 26 -5.13 0.32 -4.28
N LEU A 27 -4.17 1.19 -4.64
CA LEU A 27 -3.49 2.11 -3.72
C LEU A 27 -2.84 1.40 -2.51
N ARG A 28 -2.41 0.13 -2.68
CA ARG A 28 -1.68 -0.63 -1.66
C ARG A 28 -0.26 -0.92 -2.12
N LEU A 29 0.71 -0.47 -1.32
CA LEU A 29 2.09 -0.90 -1.48
C LEU A 29 2.24 -2.32 -0.92
N ILE A 30 2.54 -3.29 -1.79
CA ILE A 30 2.88 -4.66 -1.40
C ILE A 30 4.18 -5.02 -2.09
N ASP A 31 5.22 -5.27 -1.30
CA ASP A 31 6.51 -5.67 -1.84
C ASP A 31 6.61 -7.19 -2.00
N TRP A 32 6.59 -7.61 -3.26
CA TRP A 32 6.78 -9.00 -3.70
C TRP A 32 8.21 -9.30 -4.15
N ASN A 33 9.07 -8.29 -4.27
CA ASN A 33 10.43 -8.42 -4.79
C ASN A 33 11.41 -8.84 -3.69
N ARG A 34 11.20 -8.35 -2.46
CA ARG A 34 12.03 -8.66 -1.28
C ARG A 34 11.50 -9.83 -0.45
N GLY A 35 10.35 -10.40 -0.79
CA GLY A 35 9.72 -11.50 -0.04
C GLY A 35 8.33 -11.87 -0.54
N THR A 36 7.64 -12.78 0.15
CA THR A 36 6.33 -13.31 -0.28
C THR A 36 5.24 -13.21 0.79
N PRO A 37 4.67 -12.02 1.08
CA PRO A 37 5.19 -10.68 0.82
C PRO A 37 6.21 -10.23 1.89
N TYR A 38 7.05 -9.24 1.55
CA TYR A 38 8.08 -8.70 2.46
C TYR A 38 7.48 -7.99 3.69
N VAL A 39 8.20 -8.05 4.81
CA VAL A 39 7.84 -7.38 6.07
C VAL A 39 8.64 -6.09 6.18
N PHE A 40 7.97 -4.96 6.06
CA PHE A 40 8.60 -3.64 6.18
C PHE A 40 9.19 -3.43 7.57
N ARG A 41 10.34 -2.76 7.60
CA ARG A 41 11.13 -2.46 8.80
C ARG A 41 11.42 -0.97 8.88
N SER A 42 12.05 -0.55 9.97
CA SER A 42 12.40 0.86 10.21
C SER A 42 13.26 1.48 9.12
N ALA A 43 14.07 0.67 8.41
CA ALA A 43 14.88 1.10 7.27
C ALA A 43 14.04 1.50 6.05
N ASP A 44 12.81 0.99 5.95
CA ASP A 44 11.90 1.23 4.82
C ASP A 44 10.99 2.46 5.05
N TYR A 45 11.21 3.20 6.13
CA TYR A 45 10.34 4.32 6.51
C TYR A 45 10.25 5.41 5.43
N GLU A 46 11.37 5.80 4.83
CA GLU A 46 11.36 6.85 3.79
C GLU A 46 10.63 6.39 2.53
N GLU A 47 10.70 5.10 2.19
CA GLU A 47 9.92 4.51 1.10
C GLU A 47 8.41 4.58 1.42
N LEU A 48 8.04 4.22 2.65
CA LEU A 48 6.66 4.24 3.13
C LEU A 48 6.08 5.64 3.28
N LYS A 49 6.90 6.65 3.55
CA LYS A 49 6.45 8.05 3.66
C LYS A 49 6.23 8.70 2.31
N ASN A 50 7.03 8.33 1.31
CA ASN A 50 7.03 8.97 0.00
C ASN A 50 6.20 8.21 -1.06
N THR A 51 5.58 7.08 -0.71
CA THR A 51 4.72 6.33 -1.63
C THR A 51 3.38 7.06 -1.87
N PRO A 52 2.84 7.04 -3.10
CA PRO A 52 1.48 7.51 -3.36
C PRO A 52 0.38 6.55 -2.86
N ALA A 53 0.76 5.36 -2.35
CA ALA A 53 -0.19 4.38 -1.82
C ALA A 53 -0.81 4.84 -0.49
N LEU A 54 -2.09 4.52 -0.28
CA LEU A 54 -2.81 4.83 0.97
C LEU A 54 -2.55 3.79 2.08
N PHE A 55 -2.20 2.57 1.69
CA PHE A 55 -1.93 1.48 2.63
C PHE A 55 -0.66 0.73 2.20
N ALA A 56 0.00 0.07 3.16
CA ALA A 56 1.12 -0.82 2.89
C ALA A 56 0.94 -2.18 3.60
N ARG A 57 1.52 -3.25 3.03
CA ARG A 57 1.59 -4.60 3.60
C ARG A 57 2.92 -5.26 3.20
N LYS A 58 3.59 -6.01 4.08
CA LYS A 58 3.21 -6.49 5.43
C LYS A 58 3.95 -5.74 6.54
N PHE A 59 3.31 -5.65 7.71
CA PHE A 59 3.94 -5.26 8.99
C PHE A 59 3.83 -6.41 9.98
N ASP A 60 4.77 -6.51 10.91
CA ASP A 60 4.81 -7.56 11.94
C ASP A 60 5.54 -7.02 13.18
N GLU A 61 4.81 -6.84 14.28
CA GLU A 61 5.34 -6.27 15.52
C GLU A 61 6.44 -7.13 16.16
N ASN A 62 6.44 -8.45 15.89
CA ASN A 62 7.49 -9.34 16.39
C ASN A 62 8.81 -9.19 15.61
N ILE A 63 8.76 -8.59 14.41
CA ILE A 63 9.93 -8.38 13.55
C ILE A 63 10.49 -6.96 13.74
N ASP A 64 9.62 -5.95 13.69
CA ASP A 64 10.01 -4.57 13.98
C ASP A 64 8.77 -3.74 14.37
N ASP A 65 8.54 -3.54 15.65
CA ASP A 65 7.45 -2.70 16.16
C ASP A 65 7.73 -1.19 15.98
N ARG A 66 9.00 -0.81 15.83
CA ARG A 66 9.43 0.60 15.75
C ARG A 66 8.90 1.30 14.50
N ILE A 67 8.85 0.61 13.36
CA ILE A 67 8.27 1.18 12.13
C ILE A 67 6.78 1.47 12.31
N ILE A 68 6.04 0.58 12.97
CA ILE A 68 4.61 0.75 13.24
C ILE A 68 4.40 1.97 14.14
N LYS A 69 5.14 2.06 15.25
CA LYS A 69 5.07 3.19 16.18
C LYS A 69 5.45 4.51 15.53
N ARG A 70 6.51 4.52 14.70
CA ARG A 70 6.96 5.73 13.99
C ARG A 70 5.87 6.25 13.05
N LEU A 71 5.34 5.37 12.19
CA LEU A 71 4.24 5.72 11.27
C LEU A 71 2.99 6.20 12.03
N GLN A 72 2.62 5.54 13.13
CA GLN A 72 1.50 5.96 13.98
C GLN A 72 1.71 7.37 14.55
N ASN A 73 2.92 7.68 15.03
CA ASN A 73 3.24 9.00 15.55
C ASN A 73 3.13 10.06 14.44
N ASP A 74 3.71 9.82 13.27
CA ASP A 74 3.67 10.81 12.19
C ASP A 74 2.25 11.07 11.70
N LEU A 75 1.44 10.02 11.49
CA LEU A 75 0.05 10.16 11.04
C LEU A 75 -0.86 10.88 12.05
N THR A 76 -0.55 10.76 13.35
CA THR A 76 -1.33 11.41 14.41
C THR A 76 -0.89 12.85 14.68
N HIS A 77 0.37 13.20 14.37
CA HIS A 77 0.92 14.54 14.61
C HIS A 77 0.92 15.44 13.36
N GLU A 78 0.82 14.90 12.15
CA GLU A 78 0.66 15.70 10.91
C GLU A 78 -0.71 16.40 10.80
N ASN A 79 -1.67 16.08 11.69
CA ASN A 79 -3.02 16.64 11.72
C ASN A 79 -3.29 17.59 12.91
N ALA A 80 -2.24 18.09 13.58
CA ALA A 80 -2.32 19.01 14.73
C ALA A 80 -1.88 20.44 14.37
#